data_AF-A0A7C4N0H4-F1
#
_entry.id   AF-A0A7C4N0H4-F1
#
_cell.length_a   1.000
_cell.length_b   1.000
_cell.length_c   1.000
_cell.angle_alpha   90.00
_cell.angle_beta   90.00
_cell.angle_gamma   90.00
#
_symmetry.space_group_name_H-M   'P 1'
#
loop_
_entity.id
_entity.type
_entity.pdbx_description
1 polymer ?
#
loop_
_entity_poly.entity_id
_entity_poly.type
_entity_poly.pdbx_seq_one_letter_code
_entity_poly.pdbx_strand_id
1 'polypeptide(L)'
;METSPKVSPQEFAESMKGELEEFAKQVMETVNNAADGEWIAGSEETVRDLAAGLRQKAFERAVQMKVDAAEAAFPPSARADERKAPGQ
;
A
#
# COMPACT_ATOMS: atom_id res chain seq x y z
N MET A 1 21.17 -16.02 4.34
CA MET A 1 19.74 -15.66 4.42
C MET A 1 19.45 -14.89 3.15
N GLU A 2 18.49 -15.35 2.34
CA GLU A 2 18.11 -14.64 1.11
C GLU A 2 17.56 -13.27 1.50
N THR A 3 18.22 -12.20 1.03
CA THR A 3 17.75 -10.84 1.28
C THR A 3 16.52 -10.61 0.42
N SER A 4 15.34 -10.51 1.04
CA SER A 4 14.11 -10.14 0.34
C SER A 4 14.35 -8.90 -0.54
N PRO A 5 13.79 -8.87 -1.76
CA PRO A 5 14.05 -7.78 -2.68
C PRO A 5 13.66 -6.43 -2.09
N LYS A 6 14.43 -5.41 -2.45
CA LYS A 6 14.17 -4.03 -2.04
C LYS A 6 13.16 -3.44 -2.99
N VAL A 7 12.15 -2.77 -2.43
CA VAL A 7 11.16 -1.99 -3.18
C VAL A 7 11.64 -0.54 -3.21
N SER A 8 11.46 0.14 -4.34
CA SER A 8 11.80 1.56 -4.45
C SER A 8 10.90 2.42 -3.57
N PRO A 9 11.45 3.28 -2.69
CA PRO A 9 10.65 4.23 -1.93
C PRO A 9 9.86 5.19 -2.83
N GLN A 10 10.40 5.57 -3.99
CA GLN A 10 9.69 6.44 -4.93
C GLN A 10 8.49 5.73 -5.56
N GLU A 11 8.63 4.47 -5.98
CA GLU A 11 7.51 3.70 -6.54
C GLU A 11 6.41 3.50 -5.50
N PHE A 12 6.78 3.24 -4.24
CA PHE A 12 5.81 3.16 -3.15
C PHE A 12 5.06 4.48 -2.97
N ALA A 13 5.78 5.61 -2.91
CA ALA A 13 5.19 6.93 -2.75
C ALA A 13 4.22 7.28 -3.91
N GLU A 14 4.62 7.01 -5.15
CA GLU A 14 3.76 7.18 -6.33
C GLU A 14 2.51 6.30 -6.23
N SER A 15 2.64 5.05 -5.78
CA SER A 15 1.50 4.14 -5.60
C SER A 15 0.51 4.62 -4.53
N MET A 16 0.96 5.40 -3.55
CA MET A 16 0.17 5.93 -2.44
C MET A 16 -0.38 7.34 -2.70
N LYS A 17 -0.01 7.98 -3.82
CA LYS A 17 -0.31 9.40 -4.09
C LYS A 17 -1.80 9.73 -4.01
N GLY A 18 -2.66 8.88 -4.58
CA GLY A 18 -4.12 9.08 -4.53
C GLY A 18 -4.67 9.00 -3.11
N GLU A 19 -4.23 8.02 -2.32
CA GLU A 19 -4.63 7.83 -0.92
C GLU A 19 -4.18 9.01 -0.04
N LEU A 20 -2.97 9.52 -0.27
CA LEU A 20 -2.44 10.70 0.42
C LEU A 20 -3.23 11.98 0.07
N GLU A 21 -3.59 12.15 -1.20
CA GLU A 21 -4.41 13.28 -1.63
C GLU A 21 -5.83 13.21 -1.04
N GLU A 22 -6.44 12.03 -1.03
CA GLU A 22 -7.75 11.81 -0.44
C GLU A 22 -7.74 12.08 1.07
N PHE A 23 -6.75 11.56 1.79
CA PHE A 23 -6.56 11.84 3.22
C PHE A 23 -6.46 13.33 3.49
N ALA A 24 -5.66 14.08 2.72
CA ALA A 24 -5.52 15.53 2.91
C ALA A 24 -6.85 16.28 2.72
N LYS A 25 -7.66 15.87 1.72
CA LYS A 25 -9.00 16.43 1.51
C LYS A 25 -9.93 16.14 2.69
N GLN A 26 -9.95 14.89 3.18
CA GLN A 26 -10.81 14.48 4.30
C GLN A 26 -10.42 15.16 5.62
N VAL A 27 -9.12 15.38 5.87
CA VAL A 27 -8.67 16.15 7.03
C VAL A 27 -9.25 17.56 6.99
N MET A 28 -9.15 18.26 5.86
CA MET A 28 -9.68 19.62 5.76
C MET A 28 -11.21 19.65 5.85
N GLU A 29 -11.91 18.69 5.26
CA GLU A 29 -13.35 18.55 5.41
C GLU A 29 -13.76 18.35 6.88
N THR A 30 -13.03 17.50 7.60
CA THR A 30 -13.27 17.25 9.03
C THR A 30 -13.07 18.52 9.86
N VAL A 31 -11.99 19.27 9.60
CA VAL A 31 -11.72 20.54 10.29
C VAL A 31 -12.79 21.59 9.98
N ASN A 32 -13.24 21.69 8.72
CA ASN A 32 -14.31 22.62 8.33
C ASN A 32 -15.65 22.33 9.01
N ASN A 33 -15.91 21.06 9.36
CA ASN A 33 -17.14 20.64 10.02
C ASN A 33 -17.10 20.79 11.55
N ALA A 34 -15.93 21.08 12.14
CA ALA A 34 -15.81 21.34 13.57
C ALA A 34 -16.41 22.71 13.94
N ALA A 35 -16.94 22.83 15.16
CA ALA A 35 -17.51 24.08 15.65
C ALA A 35 -16.45 25.20 15.76
N ASP A 36 -16.91 26.45 15.60
CA ASP A 36 -16.04 27.63 15.75
C ASP A 36 -15.39 27.66 17.13
N GLY A 37 -14.06 27.86 17.14
CA GLY A 37 -13.25 27.82 18.37
C GLY A 37 -12.85 26.41 18.83
N GLU A 38 -13.39 25.36 18.21
CA GLU A 38 -13.11 23.95 18.53
C GLU A 38 -12.47 23.20 17.36
N TRP A 39 -11.89 23.90 16.37
CA TRP A 39 -11.38 23.27 15.14
C TRP A 39 -10.38 22.13 15.36
N ILE A 40 -9.59 22.20 16.44
CA ILE A 40 -8.67 21.13 16.81
C ILE A 40 -9.42 20.07 17.62
N ALA A 41 -9.96 20.43 18.79
CA ALA A 41 -10.60 19.47 19.69
C ALA A 41 -11.77 18.71 19.05
N GLY A 42 -12.57 19.38 18.22
CA GLY A 42 -13.72 18.82 17.52
C GLY A 42 -13.39 18.04 16.24
N SER A 43 -12.15 18.09 15.74
CA SER A 43 -11.73 17.31 14.56
C SER A 43 -10.70 16.22 14.87
N GLU A 44 -9.98 16.33 15.99
CA GLU A 44 -8.77 15.55 16.26
C GLU A 44 -9.02 14.04 16.29
N GLU A 45 -10.10 13.58 16.91
CA GLU A 45 -10.43 12.15 16.97
C GLU A 45 -10.70 11.57 15.58
N THR A 46 -11.54 12.22 14.77
CA THR A 46 -11.82 11.79 13.41
C THR A 46 -10.56 11.82 12.54
N VAL A 47 -9.73 12.86 12.65
CA VAL A 47 -8.45 12.95 11.92
C VAL A 47 -7.50 11.81 12.34
N ARG A 48 -7.49 11.43 13.63
CA ARG A 48 -6.71 10.30 14.13
C ARG A 48 -7.17 8.98 13.50
N ASP A 49 -8.47 8.76 13.37
CA ASP A 49 -9.02 7.56 12.75
C ASP A 49 -8.72 7.50 11.25
N LEU A 50 -8.84 8.63 10.54
CA LEU A 50 -8.42 8.76 9.14
C LEU A 50 -6.93 8.41 8.98
N ALA A 51 -6.08 8.91 9.86
CA ALA A 51 -4.65 8.61 9.84
C ALA A 51 -4.37 7.13 10.13
N ALA A 52 -5.15 6.49 11.01
CA ALA A 52 -5.04 5.06 11.27
C ALA A 52 -5.37 4.24 10.02
N GLY A 53 -6.43 4.61 9.29
CA GLY A 53 -6.79 4.00 8.01
C GLY A 53 -5.71 4.16 6.94
N LEU A 54 -5.19 5.38 6.75
CA LEU A 54 -4.10 5.63 5.79
C LEU A 54 -2.86 4.78 6.12
N ARG A 55 -2.48 4.70 7.39
CA ARG A 55 -1.36 3.88 7.85
C ARG A 55 -1.57 2.40 7.56
N GLN A 56 -2.78 1.87 7.76
CA GLN A 56 -3.11 0.49 7.41
C GLN A 56 -2.88 0.24 5.91
N LYS A 57 -3.48 1.07 5.04
CA LYS A 57 -3.32 0.96 3.58
C LYS A 57 -1.86 1.05 3.15
N ALA A 58 -1.07 1.92 3.79
CA ALA A 58 0.36 2.05 3.53
C ALA A 58 1.12 0.74 3.80
N PHE A 59 0.85 0.08 4.94
CA PHE A 59 1.50 -1.21 5.25
C PHE A 59 1.03 -2.32 4.32
N GLU A 60 -0.26 -2.43 4.04
CA GLU A 60 -0.81 -3.42 3.11
C GLU A 60 -0.15 -3.28 1.73
N ARG A 61 -0.08 -2.06 1.19
CA ARG A 61 0.57 -1.80 -0.10
C ARG A 61 2.06 -2.14 -0.06
N ALA A 62 2.78 -1.72 0.97
CA ALA A 62 4.21 -1.98 1.10
C ALA A 62 4.52 -3.48 1.18
N VAL A 63 3.71 -4.24 1.92
CA VAL A 63 3.83 -5.70 2.02
C VAL A 63 3.51 -6.35 0.68
N GLN A 64 2.46 -5.91 -0.02
CA GLN A 64 2.14 -6.46 -1.35
C GLN A 64 3.30 -6.25 -2.33
N MET A 65 3.86 -5.04 -2.41
CA MET A 65 5.01 -4.76 -3.29
C MET A 65 6.24 -5.61 -2.94
N LYS A 66 6.43 -5.93 -1.65
CA LYS A 66 7.50 -6.83 -1.19
C LYS A 66 7.29 -8.27 -1.67
N VAL A 67 6.05 -8.75 -1.63
CA VAL A 67 5.66 -10.08 -2.14
C VAL A 67 5.86 -10.12 -3.65
N ASP A 68 5.32 -9.15 -4.39
CA ASP A 68 5.43 -9.09 -5.85
C ASP A 68 6.89 -9.09 -6.32
N ALA A 69 7.75 -8.31 -5.64
CA ALA A 69 9.17 -8.27 -5.96
C ALA A 69 9.87 -9.62 -5.67
N ALA A 70 9.45 -10.34 -4.63
CA ALA A 70 9.99 -11.66 -4.29
C ALA A 70 9.58 -12.72 -5.33
N GLU A 71 8.33 -12.70 -5.77
CA GLU A 71 7.83 -13.59 -6.82
C GLU A 71 8.50 -13.31 -8.17
N ALA A 72 8.75 -12.04 -8.51
CA ALA A 72 9.46 -11.66 -9.73
C ALA A 72 10.93 -12.14 -9.75
N ALA A 73 11.58 -12.22 -8.58
CA ALA A 73 12.94 -12.74 -8.45
C ALA A 73 13.03 -14.27 -8.58
N PHE A 74 11.95 -14.98 -8.27
CA PHE A 74 11.85 -16.44 -8.33
C PHE A 74 10.57 -16.86 -9.04
N PRO A 75 10.46 -16.64 -10.37
CA PRO A 75 9.27 -16.99 -11.10
C PRO A 75 9.02 -18.50 -10.99
N PRO A 76 7.78 -18.95 -10.72
CA PRO A 76 7.48 -20.37 -10.67
C PRO A 76 7.86 -21.00 -12.02
N SER A 77 8.69 -22.05 -11.97
CA SER A 77 9.11 -22.77 -13.17
C SER A 77 7.88 -23.19 -13.96
N ALA A 78 7.80 -22.82 -15.24
CA ALA A 78 6.77 -23.31 -16.14
C ALA A 78 6.70 -24.83 -16.00
N ARG A 79 5.53 -25.34 -15.59
CA ARG A 79 5.29 -26.78 -15.45
C ARG A 79 5.75 -27.46 -16.73
N ALA A 80 6.59 -28.48 -16.57
CA ALA A 80 7.16 -29.31 -17.61
C ALA A 80 6.16 -29.66 -18.72
N ASP A 81 6.15 -28.89 -19.80
CA ASP A 81 5.54 -29.26 -21.08
C ASP A 81 6.60 -29.91 -21.96
N GLU A 82 7.27 -30.95 -21.43
CA GLU A 82 8.14 -31.82 -22.21
C GLU A 82 7.91 -33.28 -21.81
N ARG A 83 6.64 -33.70 -21.78
CA ARG A 83 6.32 -35.11 -22.06
C ARG A 83 6.31 -35.31 -23.58
N LYS A 84 7.48 -35.19 -24.23
CA LYS A 84 7.68 -35.89 -25.50
C LYS A 84 7.89 -37.37 -25.17
N ALA A 85 6.82 -38.15 -25.29
CA ALA A 85 6.93 -39.59 -25.40
C ALA A 85 7.70 -39.91 -26.69
N PRO A 86 8.83 -40.64 -26.66
CA PRO A 86 9.32 -41.28 -27.85
C PRO A 86 8.50 -42.56 -28.06
N GLY A 87 7.69 -42.55 -29.12
CA GLY A 87 7.28 -43.80 -29.74
C GLY A 87 8.44 -44.33 -30.58
N GLN A 88 8.98 -45.50 -30.21
CA GLN A 88 9.40 -46.55 -31.13
C GLN A 88 9.56 -47.88 -30.37
#